data_AF-A0A2E2UE21-F1
#
_entry.id   AF-A0A2E2UE21-F1
#
_cell.length_a   1.000
_cell.length_b   1.000
_cell.length_c   1.000
_cell.angle_alpha   90.00
_cell.angle_beta   90.00
_cell.angle_gamma   90.00
#
_symmetry.space_group_name_H-M   'P 1'
#
loop_
_entity.id
_entity.type
_entity.pdbx_description
1 polymer ?
#
loop_
_entity_poly.entity_id
_entity_poly.type
_entity_poly.pdbx_seq_one_letter_code
_entity_poly.pdbx_strand_id
1 'polypeptide(L)'
;MAIKKFRLVILLVGSLIFDSYALEQLDVQESGKMIKLYPLENEIMIYSQTGEPPQRIRTNTRNTRRISPGDKVSEIFSESPQGSGRLRSLPGGVIVSFTEGVDPESWAVQNNLSLEKKLKPGVYLISSPSGRASLAKANEIAELDGVETVEPNWWTNVESKSGTPKGRLPASLEKSLQNYFQR
;
A
#
# COMPACT_ATOMS: atom_id res chain seq x y z
N MET A 1 35.58 1.52 34.73
CA MET A 1 34.28 1.28 34.06
C MET A 1 33.21 1.92 34.93
N ALA A 2 32.76 3.13 34.60
CA ALA A 2 31.94 3.97 35.49
C ALA A 2 30.58 4.26 34.84
N ILE A 3 29.50 3.78 35.45
CA ILE A 3 28.13 4.02 35.02
C ILE A 3 27.64 5.29 35.75
N LYS A 4 27.57 6.41 35.03
CA LYS A 4 27.02 7.68 35.54
C LYS A 4 25.49 7.60 35.54
N LYS A 5 24.88 7.56 36.73
CA LYS A 5 23.43 7.72 36.93
C LYS A 5 23.06 9.19 36.72
N PHE A 6 22.32 9.49 35.65
CA PHE A 6 21.69 10.80 35.46
C PHE A 6 20.33 10.81 36.17
N ARG A 7 20.19 11.64 37.21
CA ARG A 7 18.90 12.00 37.81
C ARG A 7 18.32 13.16 37.01
N LEU A 8 17.24 12.94 36.28
CA LEU A 8 16.47 13.98 35.63
C LEU A 8 15.57 14.64 36.66
N VAL A 9 15.83 15.92 36.95
CA VAL A 9 14.98 16.80 37.75
C VAL A 9 14.00 17.45 36.78
N ILE A 10 12.71 17.13 36.91
CA ILE A 10 11.64 17.79 36.14
C ILE A 10 11.15 18.99 36.95
N LEU A 11 11.49 20.19 36.50
CA LEU A 11 10.92 21.44 36.99
C LEU A 11 9.56 21.66 36.31
N LEU A 12 8.50 21.57 37.11
CA LEU A 12 7.15 21.95 36.77
C LEU A 12 7.03 23.48 36.78
N VAL A 13 6.86 24.09 35.60
CA VAL A 13 6.35 25.45 35.48
C VAL A 13 5.20 25.41 34.49
N GLY A 14 3.99 25.60 35.01
CA GLY A 14 2.78 25.75 34.21
C GLY A 14 2.63 27.17 33.68
N SER A 15 2.11 27.30 32.46
CA SER A 15 0.78 27.87 32.22
C SER A 15 0.53 28.07 30.72
N LEU A 16 -0.76 28.14 30.38
CA LEU A 16 -1.36 28.65 29.13
C LEU A 16 -1.60 27.63 28.02
N ILE A 17 -2.69 26.88 28.21
CA ILE A 17 -3.80 26.68 27.25
C ILE A 17 -3.42 26.91 25.78
N PHE A 18 -2.88 25.85 25.17
CA PHE A 18 -3.12 25.55 23.77
C PHE A 18 -3.58 24.10 23.73
N ASP A 19 -4.82 23.88 23.29
CA ASP A 19 -5.34 22.54 23.01
C ASP A 19 -4.33 21.82 22.13
N SER A 20 -3.71 20.81 22.75
CA SER A 20 -2.58 20.09 22.20
C SER A 20 -3.11 19.11 21.17
N TYR A 21 -3.25 19.54 19.92
CA TYR A 21 -3.17 18.60 18.81
C TYR A 21 -1.75 18.06 18.81
N ALA A 22 -1.53 16.97 19.55
CA ALA A 22 -0.26 16.27 19.57
C ALA A 22 0.00 15.78 18.13
N LEU A 23 0.76 16.57 17.38
CA LEU A 23 1.33 16.18 16.10
C LEU A 23 2.19 14.96 16.39
N GLU A 24 1.72 13.79 15.96
CA GLU A 24 2.41 12.52 16.11
C GLU A 24 3.73 12.61 15.34
N GLN A 25 4.82 12.93 16.05
CA GLN A 25 6.15 13.05 15.46
C GLN A 25 6.64 11.64 15.09
N LEU A 26 6.92 11.45 13.80
CA LEU A 26 7.51 10.21 13.30
C LEU A 26 8.98 10.46 13.00
N ASP A 27 9.84 9.77 13.72
CA ASP A 27 11.29 9.79 13.51
C ASP A 27 11.65 8.68 12.51
N VAL A 28 12.10 9.05 11.32
CA VAL A 28 12.47 8.13 10.24
C VAL A 28 13.98 8.24 9.97
N GLN A 29 14.66 7.10 9.93
CA GLN A 29 16.08 7.03 9.59
C GLN A 29 16.23 6.67 8.11
N GLU A 30 16.73 7.60 7.30
CA GLU A 30 16.96 7.40 5.88
C GLU A 30 18.41 7.76 5.53
N SER A 31 19.14 6.85 4.87
CA SER A 31 20.54 7.08 4.46
C SER A 31 21.47 7.58 5.58
N GLY A 32 21.26 7.08 6.81
CA GLY A 32 22.06 7.47 7.99
C GLY A 32 21.71 8.84 8.59
N LYS A 33 20.70 9.53 8.06
CA LYS A 33 20.20 10.81 8.58
C LYS A 33 18.85 10.62 9.28
N MET A 34 18.65 11.36 10.36
CA MET A 34 17.37 11.40 11.07
C MET A 34 16.47 12.47 10.44
N ILE A 35 15.32 12.04 9.94
CA ILE A 35 14.27 12.88 9.37
C ILE A 35 13.10 12.90 10.34
N LYS A 36 12.64 14.10 10.71
CA LYS A 36 11.42 14.25 11.50
C LYS A 36 10.26 14.57 10.58
N LEU A 37 9.24 13.72 10.62
CA LEU A 37 8.00 13.90 9.88
C LEU A 37 6.92 14.39 10.84
N TYR A 38 6.29 15.50 10.47
CA TYR A 38 5.09 15.99 11.14
C TYR A 38 3.91 15.88 10.17
N PRO A 39 3.07 14.85 10.33
CA PRO A 39 1.85 14.74 9.54
C PRO A 39 0.88 15.84 9.97
N LEU A 40 0.51 16.69 9.03
CA LEU A 40 -0.61 17.62 9.09
C LEU A 40 -1.76 17.03 8.28
N GLU A 41 -2.98 17.54 8.48
CA GLU A 41 -4.21 17.03 7.86
C GLU A 41 -4.12 16.89 6.33
N ASN A 42 -3.38 17.79 5.65
CA ASN A 42 -3.13 17.70 4.21
C ASN A 42 -1.69 17.95 3.76
N GLU A 43 -0.74 17.96 4.70
CA GLU A 43 0.66 18.26 4.42
C GLU A 43 1.55 17.36 5.26
N ILE A 44 2.66 16.88 4.70
CA ILE A 44 3.74 16.31 5.49
C ILE A 44 4.84 17.35 5.55
N MET A 45 5.20 17.76 6.76
CA MET A 45 6.35 18.63 7.00
C MET A 45 7.58 17.77 7.27
N ILE A 46 8.58 17.91 6.42
CA ILE A 46 9.86 17.22 6.55
C ILE A 46 10.86 18.19 7.15
N TYR A 47 11.36 17.88 8.35
CA TYR A 47 12.45 18.62 8.97
C TYR A 47 13.74 17.83 8.83
N SER A 48 14.71 18.43 8.14
CA SER A 48 16.09 17.96 8.15
C SER A 48 16.83 18.56 9.35
N GLN A 49 17.70 17.76 9.98
CA GLN A 49 18.60 18.27 11.03
C GLN A 49 19.72 19.17 10.48
N THR A 50 19.83 19.33 9.15
CA THR A 50 20.87 20.13 8.48
C THR A 50 20.62 21.64 8.49
N GLY A 51 19.57 22.13 9.16
CA GLY A 51 19.23 23.56 9.20
C GLY A 51 18.56 24.08 7.93
N GLU A 52 18.22 23.20 7.00
CA GLU A 52 17.43 23.52 5.82
C GLU A 52 15.98 23.86 6.20
N PRO A 53 15.33 24.79 5.47
CA PRO A 53 13.93 25.10 5.70
C PRO A 53 13.07 23.84 5.48
N PRO A 54 12.03 23.63 6.30
CA PRO A 54 11.23 22.41 6.23
C PRO A 54 10.55 22.29 4.88
N GLN A 55 10.66 21.13 4.26
CA GLN A 55 9.98 20.86 3.00
C GLN A 55 8.51 20.51 3.28
N ARG A 56 7.62 21.20 2.57
CA ARG A 56 6.18 20.93 2.62
C ARG A 56 5.81 20.02 1.46
N ILE A 57 5.39 18.81 1.75
CA ILE A 57 4.80 17.94 0.74
C ILE A 57 3.29 18.00 0.91
N ARG A 58 2.61 18.65 -0.05
CA ARG A 58 1.15 18.58 -0.16
C ARG A 58 0.75 17.21 -0.65
N THR A 59 0.33 16.36 0.27
CA THR A 59 -0.28 15.08 -0.04
C THR A 59 -1.76 15.33 -0.31
N ASN A 60 -2.31 14.82 -1.42
CA ASN A 60 -3.75 14.87 -1.65
C ASN A 60 -4.46 13.86 -0.73
N THR A 61 -4.53 14.20 0.55
CA THR A 61 -5.09 13.35 1.63
C THR A 61 -6.59 13.49 1.79
N ARG A 62 -7.26 14.32 0.97
CA ARG A 62 -8.72 14.44 0.99
C ARG A 62 -9.44 13.09 0.82
N ASN A 63 -8.76 12.09 0.23
CA ASN A 63 -9.25 10.73 0.07
C ASN A 63 -8.43 9.67 0.83
N THR A 64 -7.43 10.04 1.64
CA THR A 64 -6.67 9.06 2.42
C THR A 64 -7.44 8.71 3.68
N ARG A 65 -8.11 7.56 3.67
CA ARG A 65 -8.67 6.97 4.88
C ARG A 65 -7.52 6.52 5.79
N ARG A 66 -7.56 6.91 7.06
CA ARG A 66 -6.63 6.39 8.09
C ARG A 66 -6.87 4.88 8.23
N ILE A 67 -5.81 4.09 8.09
CA ILE A 67 -5.86 2.64 8.28
C ILE A 67 -6.06 2.37 9.78
N SER A 68 -7.16 1.73 10.14
CA SER A 68 -7.45 1.36 11.52
C SER A 68 -6.90 -0.02 11.86
N PRO A 69 -6.60 -0.30 13.16
CA PRO A 69 -6.33 -1.65 13.62
C PRO A 69 -7.53 -2.57 13.29
N GLY A 70 -7.37 -3.44 12.29
CA GLY A 70 -8.43 -4.31 11.77
C GLY A 70 -8.74 -4.13 10.27
N ASP A 71 -8.27 -3.05 9.64
CA ASP A 71 -8.39 -2.89 8.19
C ASP A 71 -7.50 -3.94 7.48
N LYS A 72 -8.09 -4.67 6.52
CA LYS A 72 -7.36 -5.62 5.68
C LYS A 72 -6.58 -4.86 4.62
N VAL A 73 -5.32 -4.57 4.91
CA VAL A 73 -4.40 -3.90 3.99
C VAL A 73 -3.41 -4.90 3.39
N SER A 74 -2.88 -4.59 2.21
CA SER A 74 -1.88 -5.40 1.52
C SER A 74 -0.75 -4.52 1.04
N GLU A 75 0.48 -5.02 1.16
CA GLU A 75 1.65 -4.34 0.62
C GLU A 75 1.50 -4.14 -0.90
N ILE A 76 1.95 -2.98 -1.37
CA ILE A 76 2.02 -2.64 -2.79
C ILE A 76 3.47 -2.86 -3.25
N PHE A 77 3.61 -3.58 -4.36
CA PHE A 77 4.87 -3.89 -5.01
C PHE A 77 4.95 -3.16 -6.34
N SER A 78 6.12 -2.60 -6.64
CA SER A 78 6.45 -2.04 -7.95
C SER A 78 7.26 -3.04 -8.77
N GLU A 79 7.07 -3.04 -10.09
CA GLU A 79 7.88 -3.86 -11.00
C GLU A 79 9.34 -3.41 -11.06
N SER A 80 9.63 -2.14 -10.82
CA SER A 80 11.01 -1.63 -10.73
C SER A 80 11.42 -1.28 -9.29
N PRO A 81 12.71 -1.43 -8.94
CA PRO A 81 13.24 -0.95 -7.67
C PRO A 81 13.10 0.57 -7.46
N GLN A 82 12.97 1.33 -8.55
CA GLN A 82 12.82 2.79 -8.52
C GLN A 82 11.36 3.24 -8.32
N GLY A 83 10.43 2.31 -8.08
CA GLY A 83 9.01 2.63 -7.89
C GLY A 83 8.27 2.98 -9.19
N SER A 84 8.89 2.76 -10.34
CA SER A 84 8.27 2.91 -11.66
C SER A 84 7.67 1.58 -12.15
N GLY A 85 6.70 1.65 -13.07
CA GLY A 85 6.04 0.48 -13.64
C GLY A 85 4.69 0.17 -12.98
N ARG A 86 4.16 -1.04 -13.24
CA ARG A 86 2.83 -1.41 -12.73
C ARG A 86 2.91 -1.65 -11.22
N LEU A 87 1.94 -1.08 -10.51
CA LEU A 87 1.72 -1.37 -9.11
C LEU A 87 0.85 -2.62 -8.99
N ARG A 88 1.36 -3.59 -8.22
CA ARG A 88 0.67 -4.84 -7.91
C ARG A 88 0.51 -4.98 -6.41
N SER A 89 -0.48 -5.72 -5.97
CA SER A 89 -0.67 -6.07 -4.57
C SER A 89 -0.91 -7.57 -4.40
N LEU A 90 -0.64 -8.04 -3.19
CA LEU A 90 -0.87 -9.42 -2.78
C LEU A 90 -1.97 -9.43 -1.71
N PRO A 91 -3.25 -9.51 -2.09
CA PRO A 91 -4.37 -9.60 -1.15
C PRO A 91 -4.36 -10.90 -0.33
N GLY A 92 -3.55 -11.88 -0.72
CA GLY A 92 -3.52 -13.22 -0.16
C GLY A 92 -4.12 -14.24 -1.12
N GLY A 93 -3.90 -15.50 -0.77
CA GLY A 93 -4.24 -16.64 -1.59
C GLY A 93 -3.21 -16.96 -2.67
N VAL A 94 -3.20 -18.23 -3.06
CA VAL A 94 -2.29 -18.82 -4.05
C VAL A 94 -3.14 -19.55 -5.10
N ILE A 95 -2.91 -19.25 -6.37
CA ILE A 95 -3.55 -19.92 -7.49
C ILE A 95 -2.71 -21.14 -7.86
N VAL A 96 -3.33 -22.31 -7.86
CA VAL A 96 -2.66 -23.59 -8.16
C VAL A 96 -3.40 -24.26 -9.29
N SER A 97 -2.66 -24.66 -10.32
CA SER A 97 -3.13 -25.57 -11.36
C SER A 97 -2.55 -26.95 -11.11
N PHE A 98 -3.41 -27.96 -11.12
CA PHE A 98 -3.06 -29.35 -10.85
C PHE A 98 -2.78 -30.12 -12.14
N THR A 99 -1.84 -31.06 -12.07
CA THR A 99 -1.57 -32.01 -13.15
C THR A 99 -2.81 -32.86 -13.45
N GLU A 100 -2.97 -33.28 -14.70
CA GLU A 100 -4.07 -34.15 -15.10
C GLU A 100 -4.09 -35.45 -14.27
N GLY A 101 -5.29 -35.85 -13.83
CA GLY A 101 -5.49 -37.05 -13.02
C GLY A 101 -5.31 -36.85 -11.51
N VAL A 102 -4.78 -35.71 -11.06
CA VAL A 102 -4.76 -35.34 -9.64
C VAL A 102 -6.15 -34.86 -9.23
N ASP A 103 -6.68 -35.43 -8.15
CA ASP A 103 -7.88 -34.91 -7.48
C ASP A 103 -7.49 -33.75 -6.52
N PRO A 104 -7.85 -32.49 -6.84
CA PRO A 104 -7.46 -31.34 -6.05
C PRO A 104 -7.96 -31.39 -4.61
N GLU A 105 -9.15 -31.93 -4.38
CA GLU A 105 -9.76 -31.97 -3.05
C GLU A 105 -9.00 -32.95 -2.15
N SER A 106 -8.73 -34.16 -2.62
CA SER A 106 -7.91 -35.15 -1.89
C SER A 106 -6.48 -34.67 -1.68
N TRP A 107 -5.86 -34.07 -2.71
CA TRP A 107 -4.51 -33.51 -2.62
C TRP A 107 -4.41 -32.40 -1.57
N ALA A 108 -5.41 -31.53 -1.48
CA ALA A 108 -5.41 -30.44 -0.51
C ALA A 108 -5.51 -30.97 0.93
N VAL A 109 -6.34 -31.98 1.16
CA VAL A 109 -6.45 -32.66 2.48
C VAL A 109 -5.13 -33.31 2.88
N GLN A 110 -4.47 -34.01 1.96
CA GLN A 110 -3.18 -34.67 2.23
C GLN A 110 -2.09 -33.67 2.62
N ASN A 111 -2.10 -32.48 2.03
CA ASN A 111 -1.12 -31.43 2.28
C ASN A 111 -1.55 -30.42 3.37
N ASN A 112 -2.67 -30.67 4.07
CA ASN A 112 -3.24 -29.74 5.07
C ASN A 112 -3.47 -28.32 4.52
N LEU A 113 -3.95 -28.22 3.29
CA LEU A 113 -4.27 -26.96 2.61
C LEU A 113 -5.79 -26.79 2.46
N SER A 114 -6.24 -25.53 2.46
CA SER A 114 -7.65 -25.19 2.29
C SER A 114 -7.91 -24.61 0.91
N LEU A 115 -8.71 -25.31 0.10
CA LEU A 115 -9.22 -24.79 -1.17
C LEU A 115 -10.35 -23.80 -0.88
N GLU A 116 -10.16 -22.53 -1.21
CA GLU A 116 -11.17 -21.50 -1.02
C GLU A 116 -12.16 -21.43 -2.18
N LYS A 117 -11.65 -21.53 -3.42
CA LYS A 117 -12.45 -21.30 -4.61
C LYS A 117 -11.91 -22.05 -5.81
N LYS A 118 -12.80 -22.71 -6.55
CA LYS A 118 -12.52 -23.22 -7.89
C LYS A 118 -12.57 -22.08 -8.92
N LEU A 119 -11.50 -21.87 -9.67
CA LEU A 119 -11.42 -20.82 -10.69
C LEU A 119 -11.78 -21.35 -12.08
N LYS A 120 -11.25 -22.52 -12.43
CA LYS A 120 -11.55 -23.28 -13.65
C LYS A 120 -11.28 -24.78 -13.38
N PRO A 121 -11.66 -25.71 -14.27
CA PRO A 121 -11.30 -27.12 -14.10
C PRO A 121 -9.78 -27.28 -13.88
N GLY A 122 -9.39 -28.04 -12.86
CA GLY A 122 -7.99 -28.24 -12.48
C GLY A 122 -7.30 -27.03 -11.82
N VAL A 123 -7.97 -25.89 -11.60
CA VAL A 123 -7.33 -24.70 -11.02
C VAL A 123 -8.14 -24.10 -9.87
N TYR A 124 -7.46 -23.93 -8.74
CA TYR A 124 -8.07 -23.51 -7.48
C TYR A 124 -7.27 -22.39 -6.82
N LEU A 125 -7.97 -21.60 -6.01
CA LEU A 125 -7.40 -20.66 -5.07
C LEU A 125 -7.27 -21.35 -3.72
N ILE A 126 -6.04 -21.39 -3.20
CA ILE A 126 -5.68 -21.89 -1.87
C ILE A 126 -5.53 -20.72 -0.91
N SER A 127 -6.04 -20.87 0.31
CA SER A 127 -5.94 -19.83 1.34
C SER A 127 -4.49 -19.52 1.72
N SER A 128 -4.15 -18.23 1.78
CA SER A 128 -2.90 -17.77 2.40
C SER A 128 -3.07 -16.36 2.98
N PRO A 129 -2.23 -15.97 3.95
CA PRO A 129 -2.15 -14.58 4.38
C PRO A 129 -1.71 -13.65 3.23
N SER A 130 -2.02 -12.36 3.35
CA SER A 130 -1.66 -11.32 2.40
C SER A 130 -0.16 -10.97 2.44
N GLY A 131 0.31 -10.23 1.42
CA GLY A 131 1.69 -9.76 1.32
C GLY A 131 2.69 -10.87 1.07
N ARG A 132 3.91 -10.75 1.61
CA ARG A 132 5.02 -11.68 1.35
C ARG A 132 4.75 -13.12 1.81
N ALA A 133 3.83 -13.31 2.76
CA ALA A 133 3.44 -14.64 3.21
C ALA A 133 2.79 -15.47 2.09
N SER A 134 2.07 -14.85 1.15
CA SER A 134 1.53 -15.58 0.00
C SER A 134 2.62 -16.03 -0.97
N LEU A 135 3.71 -15.26 -1.10
CA LEU A 135 4.88 -15.65 -1.90
C LEU A 135 5.58 -16.87 -1.30
N ALA A 136 5.83 -16.84 0.01
CA ALA A 136 6.42 -17.98 0.71
C ALA A 136 5.54 -19.23 0.55
N LYS A 137 4.22 -19.10 0.73
CA LYS A 137 3.27 -20.20 0.55
C LYS A 137 3.25 -20.73 -0.88
N ALA A 138 3.32 -19.86 -1.89
CA ALA A 138 3.40 -20.26 -3.29
C ALA A 138 4.68 -21.06 -3.57
N ASN A 139 5.81 -20.65 -3.00
CA ASN A 139 7.08 -21.39 -3.12
C ASN A 139 7.00 -22.76 -2.44
N GLU A 140 6.41 -22.86 -1.25
CA GLU A 140 6.20 -24.14 -0.55
C GLU A 140 5.32 -25.09 -1.39
N ILE A 141 4.26 -24.59 -2.01
CA ILE A 141 3.37 -25.39 -2.86
C ILE A 141 4.06 -25.79 -4.16
N ALA A 142 4.98 -24.98 -4.68
CA ALA A 142 5.73 -25.30 -5.90
C ALA A 142 6.59 -26.55 -5.78
N GLU A 143 6.98 -26.90 -4.55
CA GLU A 143 7.80 -28.08 -4.25
C GLU A 143 6.96 -29.36 -4.08
N LEU A 144 5.63 -29.26 -4.10
CA LEU A 144 4.72 -30.40 -3.93
C LEU A 144 4.43 -31.09 -5.27
N ASP A 145 4.39 -32.42 -5.24
CA ASP A 145 3.99 -33.23 -6.39
C ASP A 145 2.52 -33.00 -6.76
N GLY A 146 2.20 -33.14 -8.05
CA GLY A 146 0.84 -33.00 -8.58
C GLY A 146 0.43 -31.55 -8.88
N VAL A 147 1.35 -30.61 -8.75
CA VAL A 147 1.19 -29.21 -9.16
C VAL A 147 1.80 -29.00 -10.54
N GLU A 148 1.02 -28.46 -11.48
CA GLU A 148 1.50 -28.07 -12.80
C GLU A 148 2.04 -26.63 -12.80
N THR A 149 1.27 -25.71 -12.23
CA THR A 149 1.68 -24.31 -12.06
C THR A 149 1.19 -23.77 -10.73
N VAL A 150 1.97 -22.88 -10.13
CA VAL A 150 1.60 -22.17 -8.91
C VAL A 150 2.03 -20.72 -9.00
N GLU A 151 1.13 -19.82 -8.63
CA GLU A 151 1.44 -18.40 -8.53
C GLU A 151 0.65 -17.77 -7.37
N PRO A 152 1.22 -16.78 -6.68
CA PRO A 152 0.44 -16.00 -5.73
C PRO A 152 -0.66 -15.21 -6.49
N ASN A 153 -1.78 -14.92 -5.83
CA ASN A 153 -2.87 -14.15 -6.40
C ASN A 153 -2.48 -12.66 -6.56
N TRP A 154 -1.81 -12.32 -7.67
CA TRP A 154 -1.40 -10.96 -7.97
C TRP A 154 -2.57 -10.10 -8.43
N TRP A 155 -2.84 -9.02 -7.71
CA TRP A 155 -3.78 -7.99 -8.16
C TRP A 155 -3.01 -6.86 -8.81
N THR A 156 -3.40 -6.49 -10.02
CA THR A 156 -2.86 -5.31 -10.69
C THR A 156 -3.86 -4.19 -10.55
N ASN A 157 -3.41 -3.02 -10.08
CA ASN A 157 -4.27 -1.85 -10.08
C ASN A 157 -4.49 -1.41 -11.53
N VAL A 158 -5.68 -1.69 -12.05
CA VAL A 158 -6.10 -1.19 -13.35
C VAL A 158 -6.73 0.17 -13.10
N GLU A 159 -6.06 1.25 -13.54
CA GLU A 159 -6.73 2.53 -13.60
C GLU A 159 -8.00 2.34 -14.43
N SER A 160 -9.16 2.75 -13.88
CA SER A 160 -10.34 2.89 -14.71
C SER A 160 -9.93 3.82 -15.84
N LYS A 161 -9.92 3.32 -17.08
CA LYS A 161 -9.68 4.15 -18.26
C LYS A 161 -10.66 5.30 -18.13
N SER A 162 -10.19 6.46 -17.69
CA SER A 162 -11.05 7.62 -17.53
C SER A 162 -11.56 7.85 -18.94
N GLY A 163 -12.81 7.46 -19.21
CA GLY A 163 -13.43 7.80 -20.47
C GLY A 163 -13.23 9.29 -20.58
N THR A 164 -12.54 9.74 -21.64
CA THR A 164 -12.45 11.15 -21.96
C THR A 164 -13.85 11.70 -21.73
N PRO A 165 -14.08 12.68 -20.84
CA PRO A 165 -15.39 13.25 -20.71
C PRO A 165 -15.78 13.64 -22.13
N LYS A 166 -16.86 13.05 -22.66
CA LYS A 166 -17.47 13.46 -23.93
C LYS A 166 -17.98 14.89 -23.69
N GLY A 167 -17.07 15.83 -23.79
CA GLY A 167 -17.22 17.19 -23.31
C GLY A 167 -16.16 18.08 -23.91
N ARG A 168 -15.70 17.78 -25.13
CA ARG A 168 -15.32 18.88 -26.01
C ARG A 168 -16.63 19.53 -26.40
N LEU A 169 -16.84 20.77 -25.98
CA LEU A 169 -17.99 21.55 -26.41
C LEU A 169 -18.05 21.47 -27.95
N PRO A 170 -19.22 21.24 -28.56
CA PRO A 170 -19.31 21.27 -30.00
C PRO A 170 -18.76 22.62 -30.48
N ALA A 171 -17.99 22.63 -31.57
CA ALA A 171 -17.28 23.82 -32.02
C ALA A 171 -18.17 25.06 -32.22
N SER A 172 -19.48 24.87 -32.37
CA SER A 172 -20.50 25.91 -32.38
C SER A 172 -20.59 26.67 -31.04
N LEU A 173 -20.52 25.98 -29.90
CA LEU A 173 -20.55 26.57 -28.56
C LEU A 173 -19.24 27.28 -28.20
N GLU A 174 -18.09 26.76 -28.65
CA GLU A 174 -16.79 27.46 -28.48
C GLU A 174 -16.77 28.80 -29.23
N LYS A 175 -17.30 28.85 -30.46
CA LYS A 175 -17.40 30.10 -31.24
C LYS A 175 -18.35 31.12 -30.61
N SER A 176 -19.49 30.67 -30.07
CA SER A 176 -20.43 31.56 -29.40
C SER A 176 -19.86 32.16 -28.12
N LEU A 177 -19.07 31.40 -27.35
CA LEU A 177 -18.42 31.89 -26.14
C LEU A 177 -17.30 32.89 -26.47
N GLN A 178 -16.50 32.65 -27.51
CA GLN A 178 -15.47 33.60 -27.95
C GLN A 178 -16.04 34.95 -28.37
N ASN A 179 -17.19 34.96 -29.06
CA ASN A 179 -17.86 36.21 -29.46
C ASN A 179 -18.52 36.95 -28.28
N TYR A 180 -18.87 36.23 -27.20
CA TYR A 180 -19.47 36.83 -26.01
C TYR A 180 -18.43 37.59 -25.16
N PHE A 181 -17.19 37.10 -25.09
CA PHE A 181 -16.10 37.75 -24.36
C PHE A 181 -15.36 38.85 -25.13
N GLN A 182 -15.72 39.09 -26.39
CA GLN A 182 -15.17 40.17 -27.23
C GLN A 182 -16.11 41.36 -27.40
N ARG A 183 -17.18 41.44 -26.60
CA ARG A 183 -18.01 42.64 -26.43
C ARG A 183 -17.76 43.24 -25.05
#